data_AF-A0A1F6EXJ5-F1
#
_entry.id   AF-A0A1F6EXJ5-F1
#
_cell.length_a   1.000
_cell.length_b   1.000
_cell.length_c   1.000
_cell.angle_alpha   90.00
_cell.angle_beta   90.00
_cell.angle_gamma   90.00
#
_symmetry.space_group_name_H-M   'P 1'
#
loop_
_entity.id
_entity.type
_entity.pdbx_description
1 polymer ?
#
loop_
_entity_poly.entity_id
_entity_poly.type
_entity_poly.pdbx_seq_one_letter_code
_entity_poly.pdbx_strand_id
1 'polypeptide(L)'
;MADTSHFPFVTNTILRKNLDEAFDHIVTLLPFTESSTYNNPAKSAFRKTIIIYTASIVEALLFHLLDGKLSCDEIADYYSHWELQDKVDLYPIDEEHIIVAGHYKRMPGESRKEKLNLAQVNTILKEKKIISKVLFDKVDVLKTLRNEQHIGTHTEVKTYSKADLEKAFSVASVVKDFVRKNV
;
A
#
# COMPACT_ATOMS: atom_id res chain seq x y z
N MET A 1 -4.52 -9.07 -31.54
CA MET A 1 -4.30 -10.22 -30.63
C MET A 1 -5.37 -10.12 -29.57
N ALA A 2 -5.99 -11.22 -29.15
CA ALA A 2 -7.00 -11.17 -28.09
C ALA A 2 -6.34 -10.57 -26.84
N ASP A 3 -6.90 -9.44 -26.37
CA ASP A 3 -6.41 -8.63 -25.27
C ASP A 3 -6.58 -9.42 -23.96
N THR A 4 -5.65 -10.35 -23.73
CA THR A 4 -5.73 -11.32 -22.63
C THR A 4 -5.06 -10.71 -21.43
N SER A 5 -5.87 -10.03 -20.62
CA SER A 5 -5.43 -9.39 -19.38
C SER A 5 -4.66 -10.35 -18.48
N HIS A 6 -3.59 -9.86 -17.85
CA HIS A 6 -2.85 -10.58 -16.81
C HIS A 6 -3.62 -10.65 -15.49
N PHE A 7 -4.71 -9.89 -15.35
CA PHE A 7 -5.54 -9.78 -14.15
C PHE A 7 -7.04 -10.02 -14.47
N PRO A 8 -7.41 -11.17 -15.07
CA PRO A 8 -8.78 -11.40 -15.56
C PRO A 8 -9.81 -11.50 -14.43
N PHE A 9 -9.38 -11.78 -13.20
CA PHE A 9 -10.22 -11.85 -12.00
C PHE A 9 -10.63 -10.46 -11.48
N VAL A 10 -10.03 -9.38 -11.98
CA VAL A 10 -10.43 -8.00 -11.63
C VAL A 10 -11.59 -7.58 -12.52
N THR A 11 -12.75 -7.38 -11.91
CA THR A 11 -14.00 -7.06 -12.63
C THR A 11 -14.07 -5.60 -13.10
N ASN A 12 -13.47 -4.67 -12.35
CA ASN A 12 -13.37 -3.27 -12.74
C ASN A 12 -12.43 -3.13 -13.94
N THR A 13 -12.98 -2.77 -15.10
CA THR A 13 -12.27 -2.71 -16.38
C THR A 13 -11.16 -1.65 -16.40
N ILE A 14 -11.37 -0.50 -15.75
CA ILE A 14 -10.37 0.58 -15.67
C ILE A 14 -9.20 0.13 -14.80
N LEU A 15 -9.49 -0.43 -13.62
CA LEU A 15 -8.46 -0.94 -12.73
C LEU A 15 -7.65 -2.06 -13.40
N ARG A 16 -8.33 -2.99 -14.07
CA ARG A 16 -7.69 -4.08 -14.80
C ARG A 16 -6.75 -3.57 -15.88
N LYS A 17 -7.19 -2.58 -16.67
CA LYS A 17 -6.34 -1.95 -17.70
C LYS A 17 -5.12 -1.25 -17.08
N ASN A 18 -5.29 -0.52 -15.98
CA ASN A 18 -4.17 0.12 -15.27
C ASN A 18 -3.16 -0.91 -14.74
N LEU A 19 -3.65 -2.06 -14.25
CA LEU A 19 -2.79 -3.16 -13.80
C LEU A 19 -2.02 -3.79 -14.97
N ASP A 20 -2.67 -4.00 -16.11
CA ASP A 20 -2.02 -4.52 -17.32
C ASP A 20 -0.95 -3.54 -17.85
N GLU A 21 -1.26 -2.25 -17.95
CA GLU A 21 -0.29 -1.23 -18.38
C GLU A 21 0.93 -1.15 -17.44
N ALA A 22 0.71 -1.21 -16.11
CA ALA A 22 1.79 -1.27 -15.13
C ALA A 22 2.65 -2.54 -15.29
N PHE A 23 2.01 -3.68 -15.58
CA PHE A 23 2.71 -4.95 -15.80
C PHE A 23 3.54 -4.92 -17.09
N ASP A 24 2.98 -4.42 -18.19
CA ASP A 24 3.67 -4.27 -19.46
C ASP A 24 4.88 -3.32 -19.34
N HIS A 25 4.76 -2.27 -18.53
CA HIS A 25 5.87 -1.39 -18.22
C HIS A 25 7.01 -2.13 -17.48
N ILE A 26 6.68 -3.00 -16.51
CA ILE A 26 7.67 -3.85 -15.82
C ILE A 26 8.36 -4.77 -16.84
N VAL A 27 7.60 -5.45 -17.70
CA VAL A 27 8.12 -6.36 -18.72
C VAL A 27 9.04 -5.61 -19.70
N THR A 28 8.66 -4.39 -20.08
CA THR A 28 9.46 -3.52 -20.96
C THR A 28 10.79 -3.14 -20.32
N LEU A 29 10.81 -2.83 -19.03
CA LEU A 29 12.02 -2.40 -18.33
C LEU A 29 12.97 -3.55 -17.96
N LEU A 30 12.43 -4.77 -17.81
CA LEU A 30 13.17 -5.89 -17.25
C LEU A 30 14.48 -6.22 -18.01
N PRO A 31 14.55 -6.23 -19.36
CA PRO A 31 15.79 -6.50 -20.08
C PRO A 31 16.92 -5.50 -19.78
N PHE A 32 16.58 -4.24 -19.47
CA PHE A 32 17.58 -3.20 -19.20
C PHE A 32 18.27 -3.38 -17.85
N THR A 33 17.69 -4.16 -16.93
CA THR A 33 18.27 -4.44 -15.61
C THR A 33 19.55 -5.27 -15.69
N GLU A 34 19.70 -6.08 -16.74
CA GLU A 34 20.85 -6.97 -16.97
C GLU A 34 21.65 -6.62 -18.23
N SER A 35 21.22 -5.62 -18.99
CA SER A 35 21.87 -5.21 -20.25
C SER A 35 23.34 -4.83 -20.07
N SER A 36 24.22 -5.30 -20.96
CA SER A 36 25.64 -4.91 -20.97
C SER A 36 25.86 -3.46 -21.37
N THR A 37 24.86 -2.81 -22.00
CA THR A 37 24.94 -1.44 -22.50
C THR A 37 24.86 -0.38 -21.38
N TYR A 38 24.22 -0.71 -20.26
CA TYR A 38 24.00 0.23 -19.15
C TYR A 38 24.98 0.00 -18.00
N ASN A 39 25.38 1.10 -17.35
CA ASN A 39 26.20 1.05 -16.14
C ASN A 39 25.38 0.61 -14.90
N ASN A 40 26.06 0.25 -13.82
CA ASN A 40 25.41 -0.24 -12.59
C ASN A 40 24.40 0.76 -11.98
N PRO A 41 24.68 2.08 -11.93
CA PRO A 41 23.67 3.06 -11.48
C PRO A 41 22.39 3.07 -12.32
N ALA A 42 22.49 3.02 -13.66
CA ALA A 42 21.33 2.97 -14.53
C ALA A 42 20.53 1.66 -14.33
N LYS A 43 21.22 0.52 -14.22
CA LYS A 43 20.59 -0.77 -13.88
C LYS A 43 19.84 -0.71 -12.57
N SER A 44 20.46 -0.13 -11.55
CA SER A 44 19.83 0.10 -10.23
C SER A 44 18.59 0.98 -10.35
N ALA A 45 18.62 2.02 -11.19
CA ALA A 45 17.46 2.87 -11.43
C ALA A 45 16.31 2.11 -12.12
N PHE A 46 16.59 1.27 -13.13
CA PHE A 46 15.57 0.43 -13.75
C PHE A 46 14.94 -0.54 -12.74
N ARG A 47 15.76 -1.17 -11.90
CA ARG A 47 15.29 -2.06 -10.83
C ARG A 47 14.41 -1.31 -9.82
N LYS A 48 14.81 -0.10 -9.42
CA LYS A 48 14.00 0.78 -8.57
C LYS A 48 12.63 1.04 -9.18
N THR A 49 12.58 1.44 -10.45
CA THR A 49 11.32 1.71 -11.15
C THR A 49 10.43 0.48 -11.19
N ILE A 50 10.99 -0.69 -11.49
CA ILE A 50 10.24 -1.95 -11.47
C ILE A 50 9.68 -2.25 -10.07
N ILE A 51 10.45 -2.05 -8.99
CA ILE A 51 9.97 -2.23 -7.61
C ILE A 51 8.80 -1.30 -7.31
N ILE A 52 8.87 -0.04 -7.74
CA ILE A 52 7.79 0.94 -7.56
C ILE A 52 6.51 0.45 -8.26
N TYR A 53 6.58 0.09 -9.54
CA TYR A 53 5.40 -0.42 -10.26
C TYR A 53 4.88 -1.74 -9.67
N THR A 54 5.79 -2.61 -9.20
CA THR A 54 5.40 -3.86 -8.52
C THR A 54 4.63 -3.58 -7.23
N ALA A 55 5.08 -2.60 -6.44
CA ALA A 55 4.39 -2.16 -5.24
C ALA A 55 3.03 -1.53 -5.55
N SER A 56 2.93 -0.73 -6.62
CA SER A 56 1.65 -0.16 -7.08
C SER A 56 0.66 -1.23 -7.53
N ILE A 57 1.11 -2.29 -8.21
CA ILE A 57 0.28 -3.44 -8.57
C ILE A 57 -0.23 -4.14 -7.30
N VAL A 58 0.65 -4.40 -6.32
CA VAL A 58 0.26 -5.01 -5.04
C VAL A 58 -0.75 -4.14 -4.30
N GLU A 59 -0.52 -2.82 -4.23
CA GLU A 59 -1.44 -1.86 -3.63
C GLU A 59 -2.82 -1.91 -4.29
N ALA A 60 -2.88 -1.82 -5.61
CA ALA A 60 -4.12 -1.90 -6.39
C ALA A 60 -4.87 -3.22 -6.18
N LEU A 61 -4.17 -4.35 -6.10
CA LEU A 61 -4.77 -5.66 -5.82
C LEU A 61 -5.32 -5.76 -4.40
N LEU A 62 -4.62 -5.20 -3.41
CA LEU A 62 -5.11 -5.17 -2.03
C LEU A 62 -6.31 -4.23 -1.87
N PHE A 63 -6.34 -3.11 -2.60
CA PHE A 63 -7.53 -2.26 -2.70
C PHE A 63 -8.71 -3.00 -3.33
N HIS A 64 -8.49 -3.71 -4.43
CA HIS A 64 -9.54 -4.51 -5.04
C HIS A 64 -10.11 -5.55 -4.07
N LEU A 65 -9.24 -6.21 -3.30
CA LEU A 65 -9.66 -7.14 -2.25
C LEU A 65 -10.45 -6.45 -1.13
N LEU A 66 -9.97 -5.28 -0.68
CA LEU A 66 -10.64 -4.47 0.34
C LEU A 66 -12.06 -4.11 -0.10
N ASP A 67 -12.23 -3.71 -1.36
CA ASP A 67 -13.54 -3.37 -1.96
C ASP A 67 -14.49 -4.55 -2.05
N GLY A 68 -13.94 -5.75 -2.25
CA GLY A 68 -14.72 -6.98 -2.30
C GLY A 68 -15.07 -7.55 -0.91
N LYS A 69 -14.46 -7.06 0.17
CA LYS A 69 -14.60 -7.65 1.52
C LYS A 69 -15.16 -6.71 2.58
N LEU A 70 -15.01 -5.39 2.43
CA LEU A 70 -15.40 -4.41 3.45
C LEU A 70 -16.36 -3.38 2.89
N SER A 71 -17.35 -3.01 3.70
CA SER A 71 -18.24 -1.88 3.43
C SER A 71 -17.56 -0.53 3.70
N CYS A 72 -18.12 0.55 3.16
CA CYS A 72 -17.65 1.92 3.43
C CYS A 72 -17.65 2.25 4.93
N ASP A 73 -18.63 1.75 5.69
CA ASP A 73 -18.75 2.00 7.13
C ASP A 73 -17.65 1.30 7.91
N GLU A 74 -17.26 0.08 7.50
CA GLU A 74 -16.15 -0.64 8.14
C GLU A 74 -14.79 0.02 7.89
N ILE A 75 -14.65 0.72 6.75
CA ILE A 75 -13.48 1.55 6.44
C ILE A 75 -13.53 2.87 7.22
N ALA A 76 -14.71 3.48 7.37
CA ALA A 76 -14.91 4.68 8.16
C ALA A 76 -14.58 4.45 9.65
N ASP A 77 -14.89 3.25 10.17
CA ASP A 77 -14.56 2.86 11.54
C ASP A 77 -13.04 2.86 11.81
N TYR A 78 -12.22 2.56 10.80
CA TYR A 78 -10.75 2.69 10.91
C TYR A 78 -10.30 4.14 11.15
N TYR A 79 -11.04 5.12 10.63
CA TYR A 79 -10.79 6.54 10.85
C TYR A 79 -11.48 7.10 12.09
N SER A 80 -12.23 6.27 12.84
CA SER A 80 -12.88 6.74 14.05
C SER A 80 -11.85 7.15 15.09
N HIS A 81 -12.15 8.22 15.80
CA HIS A 81 -11.33 8.71 16.90
C HIS A 81 -12.22 8.98 18.11
N TRP A 82 -11.61 8.92 19.28
CA TRP A 82 -12.29 9.33 20.50
C TRP A 82 -12.04 10.80 20.75
N GLU A 83 -13.11 11.55 20.97
CA GLU A 83 -13.06 12.98 21.23
C GLU A 83 -13.79 13.30 22.52
N LEU A 84 -13.21 14.21 23.30
CA LEU A 84 -13.85 14.72 24.51
C LEU A 84 -14.86 15.80 24.12
N GLN A 85 -16.14 15.48 24.28
CA GLN A 85 -17.29 16.35 24.00
C GLN A 85 -17.82 16.99 25.29
N ASP A 86 -18.63 18.03 25.15
CA ASP A 86 -19.30 18.73 26.26
C ASP A 86 -18.30 19.11 27.37
N LYS A 87 -17.21 19.75 26.96
CA LYS A 87 -16.11 20.10 27.86
C LYS A 87 -16.60 21.12 28.90
N VAL A 88 -16.38 20.80 30.16
CA VAL A 88 -16.61 21.67 31.31
C VAL A 88 -15.27 21.95 31.97
N ASP A 89 -14.96 23.23 32.08
CA ASP A 89 -13.79 23.73 32.77
C ASP A 89 -13.95 23.51 34.27
N LEU A 90 -13.07 22.70 34.86
CA LEU A 90 -13.10 22.37 36.28
C LEU A 90 -12.17 23.27 37.10
N TYR A 91 -10.95 23.47 36.60
CA TYR A 91 -9.93 24.19 37.35
C TYR A 91 -8.82 24.74 36.44
N PRO A 92 -8.60 26.08 36.40
CA PRO A 92 -7.46 26.64 35.68
C PRO A 92 -6.16 26.35 36.43
N ILE A 93 -5.14 25.89 35.73
CA ILE A 93 -3.80 25.67 36.29
C ILE A 93 -2.95 26.92 36.09
N ASP A 94 -2.94 27.47 34.86
CA ASP A 94 -2.23 28.69 34.47
C ASP A 94 -2.89 29.32 33.21
N GLU A 95 -2.22 30.27 32.56
CA GLU A 95 -2.74 30.96 31.36
C GLU A 95 -2.91 30.06 30.13
N GLU A 96 -2.21 28.93 30.06
CA GLU A 96 -2.21 28.01 28.92
C GLU A 96 -2.90 26.67 29.23
N HIS A 97 -3.09 26.34 30.52
CA HIS A 97 -3.56 25.03 30.96
C HIS A 97 -4.79 25.09 31.85
N ILE A 98 -5.79 24.25 31.52
CA ILE A 98 -7.00 24.07 32.31
C ILE A 98 -7.37 22.59 32.43
N ILE A 99 -7.82 22.20 33.61
CA ILE A 99 -8.40 20.87 33.84
C ILE A 99 -9.84 20.91 33.34
N VAL A 100 -10.16 20.00 32.42
CA VAL A 100 -11.50 19.85 31.85
C VAL A 100 -12.08 18.48 32.16
N ALA A 101 -13.39 18.41 32.37
CA ALA A 101 -14.16 17.17 32.31
C ALA A 101 -15.06 17.19 31.08
N GLY A 102 -15.42 16.02 30.57
CA GLY A 102 -16.33 15.91 29.44
C GLY A 102 -16.69 14.46 29.14
N HIS A 103 -17.57 14.27 28.17
CA HIS A 103 -17.97 12.96 27.69
C HIS A 103 -17.00 12.48 26.61
N TYR A 104 -16.29 11.39 26.86
CA TYR A 104 -15.43 10.80 25.82
C TYR A 104 -16.29 9.95 24.88
N LYS A 105 -16.48 10.41 23.65
CA LYS A 105 -17.35 9.77 22.66
C LYS A 105 -16.54 9.37 21.43
N ARG A 106 -16.85 8.19 20.88
CA ARG A 106 -16.29 7.73 19.61
C ARG A 106 -16.99 8.47 18.47
N MET A 107 -16.21 9.22 17.73
CA MET A 107 -16.66 9.94 16.54
C MET A 107 -16.34 9.08 15.31
N PRO A 108 -17.31 8.86 14.40
CA PRO A 108 -17.04 8.19 13.15
C PRO A 108 -16.11 9.07 12.30
N GLY A 109 -15.07 8.47 11.72
CA GLY A 109 -14.20 9.20 10.80
C GLY A 109 -14.87 9.37 9.43
N GLU A 110 -14.53 10.44 8.72
CA GLU A 110 -14.86 10.54 7.30
C GLU A 110 -14.05 9.48 6.53
N SER A 111 -14.73 8.55 5.85
CA SER A 111 -14.05 7.57 5.00
C SER A 111 -13.29 8.29 3.87
N ARG A 112 -11.96 8.35 3.98
CA ARG A 112 -11.07 8.86 2.93
C ARG A 112 -10.35 7.71 2.26
N LYS A 113 -11.12 6.72 1.80
CA LYS A 113 -10.62 5.51 1.14
C LYS A 113 -9.63 5.82 0.01
N GLU A 114 -9.90 6.85 -0.79
CA GLU A 114 -9.03 7.28 -1.89
C GLU A 114 -7.65 7.78 -1.44
N LYS A 115 -7.50 8.12 -0.16
CA LYS A 115 -6.23 8.56 0.45
C LYS A 115 -5.50 7.45 1.21
N LEU A 116 -6.07 6.24 1.25
CA LEU A 116 -5.38 5.11 1.87
C LEU A 116 -4.11 4.79 1.07
N ASN A 117 -3.01 4.60 1.77
CA ASN A 117 -1.77 4.10 1.17
C ASN A 117 -1.60 2.59 1.44
N LEU A 118 -0.65 1.96 0.76
CA LEU A 118 -0.31 0.54 0.90
C LEU A 118 -0.17 0.10 2.35
N ALA A 119 0.44 0.91 3.23
CA ALA A 119 0.61 0.55 4.64
C ALA A 119 -0.73 0.50 5.38
N GLN A 120 -1.58 1.49 5.15
CA GLN A 120 -2.91 1.56 5.76
C GLN A 120 -3.81 0.43 5.26
N VAL A 121 -3.84 0.18 3.94
CA VAL A 121 -4.61 -0.94 3.37
C VAL A 121 -4.15 -2.28 3.93
N ASN A 122 -2.84 -2.53 3.97
CA ASN A 122 -2.28 -3.76 4.53
C ASN A 122 -2.65 -3.94 6.01
N THR A 123 -2.63 -2.85 6.79
CA THR A 123 -3.01 -2.84 8.22
C THR A 123 -4.48 -3.17 8.40
N ILE A 124 -5.38 -2.49 7.69
CA ILE A 124 -6.83 -2.72 7.75
C ILE A 124 -7.15 -4.18 7.43
N LEU A 125 -6.60 -4.71 6.33
CA LEU A 125 -6.83 -6.11 5.92
C LEU A 125 -6.35 -7.11 6.99
N LYS A 126 -5.25 -6.82 7.68
CA LYS A 126 -4.71 -7.67 8.76
C LYS A 126 -5.58 -7.57 10.02
N GLU A 127 -6.01 -6.38 10.42
CA GLU A 127 -6.85 -6.16 11.59
C GLU A 127 -8.24 -6.80 11.44
N LYS A 128 -8.81 -6.74 10.23
CA LYS A 128 -10.05 -7.41 9.87
C LYS A 128 -9.87 -8.92 9.59
N LYS A 129 -8.65 -9.46 9.80
CA LYS A 129 -8.29 -10.87 9.59
C LYS A 129 -8.57 -11.40 8.17
N ILE A 130 -8.59 -10.51 7.18
CA ILE A 130 -8.73 -10.87 5.77
C ILE A 130 -7.42 -11.46 5.24
N ILE A 131 -6.28 -10.92 5.67
CA ILE A 131 -4.96 -11.48 5.37
C ILE A 131 -4.29 -12.03 6.61
N SER A 132 -3.43 -13.05 6.43
CA SER A 132 -2.63 -13.63 7.50
C SER A 132 -1.47 -12.71 7.88
N LYS A 133 -0.93 -12.88 9.09
CA LYS A 133 0.31 -12.21 9.52
C LYS A 133 1.47 -12.46 8.53
N VAL A 134 1.57 -13.67 7.99
CA VAL A 134 2.62 -14.02 7.01
C VAL A 134 2.49 -13.21 5.72
N LEU A 135 1.27 -13.01 5.22
CA LEU A 135 1.05 -12.19 4.03
C LEU A 135 1.27 -10.70 4.32
N PHE A 136 0.80 -10.23 5.48
CA PHE A 136 1.05 -8.88 5.96
C PHE A 136 2.55 -8.56 6.01
N ASP A 137 3.36 -9.43 6.64
CA ASP A 137 4.81 -9.27 6.78
C ASP A 137 5.51 -9.25 5.40
N LYS A 138 5.05 -10.07 4.44
CA LYS A 138 5.56 -10.07 3.05
C LYS A 138 5.28 -8.74 2.33
N VAL A 139 4.07 -8.21 2.45
CA VAL A 139 3.70 -6.91 1.87
C VAL A 139 4.51 -5.79 2.52
N ASP A 140 4.80 -5.88 3.82
CA ASP A 140 5.58 -4.88 4.55
C ASP A 140 7.04 -4.79 4.06
N VAL A 141 7.63 -5.92 3.66
CA VAL A 141 8.94 -5.95 3.00
C VAL A 141 8.91 -5.16 1.69
N LEU A 142 7.89 -5.36 0.86
CA LEU A 142 7.74 -4.61 -0.41
C LEU A 142 7.50 -3.12 -0.16
N LYS A 143 6.70 -2.77 0.85
CA LYS A 143 6.52 -1.38 1.31
C LYS A 143 7.85 -0.75 1.66
N THR A 144 8.68 -1.45 2.42
CA THR A 144 10.02 -0.96 2.83
C THR A 144 10.90 -0.70 1.61
N LEU A 145 10.96 -1.65 0.66
CA LEU A 145 11.71 -1.50 -0.60
C LEU A 145 11.20 -0.32 -1.45
N ARG A 146 9.89 -0.13 -1.55
CA ARG A 146 9.28 1.01 -2.25
C ARG A 146 9.61 2.32 -1.57
N ASN A 147 9.54 2.40 -0.24
CA ASN A 147 9.73 3.63 0.51
C ASN A 147 11.13 4.22 0.39
N GLU A 148 12.13 3.42 0.01
CA GLU A 148 13.45 3.91 -0.40
C GLU A 148 13.41 4.79 -1.69
N GLN A 149 12.23 5.00 -2.28
CA GLN A 149 12.06 6.06 -3.27
C GLN A 149 12.14 7.46 -2.65
N HIS A 150 11.84 7.61 -1.35
CA HIS A 150 11.80 8.88 -0.65
C HIS A 150 13.21 9.36 -0.28
N ILE A 151 13.92 9.86 -1.29
CA ILE A 151 15.34 10.26 -1.21
C ILE A 151 15.66 11.27 -0.11
N GLY A 152 14.69 12.07 0.35
CA GLY A 152 14.88 13.06 1.41
C GLY A 152 15.25 12.47 2.78
N THR A 153 15.06 11.16 2.98
CA THR A 153 15.39 10.46 4.23
C THR A 153 16.69 9.66 4.15
N HIS A 154 17.37 9.69 3.00
CA HIS A 154 18.52 8.84 2.77
C HIS A 154 19.80 9.48 3.30
N THR A 155 20.55 8.74 4.11
CA THR A 155 21.92 9.10 4.54
C THR A 155 22.99 8.60 3.57
N GLU A 156 22.62 7.75 2.61
CA GLU A 156 23.51 7.13 1.63
C GLU A 156 22.80 6.87 0.28
N VAL A 157 23.57 6.75 -0.80
CA VAL A 157 23.03 6.40 -2.12
C VAL A 157 22.64 4.92 -2.14
N LYS A 158 21.33 4.67 -2.10
CA LYS A 158 20.79 3.30 -2.19
C LYS A 158 20.96 2.72 -3.59
N THR A 159 21.34 1.46 -3.65
CA THR A 159 21.43 0.68 -4.90
C THR A 159 20.53 -0.55 -4.81
N TYR A 160 19.93 -0.91 -5.94
CA TYR A 160 18.98 -2.02 -6.03
C TYR A 160 19.61 -3.19 -6.77
N SER A 161 19.58 -4.34 -6.11
CA SER A 161 20.12 -5.58 -6.63
C SER A 161 19.06 -6.39 -7.38
N LYS A 162 19.51 -7.42 -8.10
CA LYS A 162 18.61 -8.42 -8.67
C LYS A 162 17.80 -9.16 -7.60
N ALA A 163 18.40 -9.41 -6.43
CA ALA A 163 17.71 -10.05 -5.31
C ALA A 163 16.53 -9.21 -4.80
N ASP A 164 16.60 -7.89 -4.88
CA ASP A 164 15.50 -7.01 -4.47
C ASP A 164 14.33 -7.07 -5.45
N LEU A 165 14.61 -7.22 -6.75
CA LEU A 165 13.59 -7.53 -7.75
C LEU A 165 12.93 -8.88 -7.49
N GLU A 166 13.71 -9.92 -7.25
CA GLU A 166 13.20 -11.27 -7.00
C GLU A 166 12.30 -11.30 -5.76
N LYS A 167 12.67 -10.57 -4.69
CA LYS A 167 11.82 -10.38 -3.52
C LYS A 167 10.51 -9.67 -3.89
N ALA A 168 10.57 -8.57 -4.64
CA ALA A 168 9.38 -7.82 -5.02
C ALA A 168 8.42 -8.67 -5.87
N PHE A 169 8.94 -9.38 -6.87
CA PHE A 169 8.15 -10.30 -7.70
C PHE A 169 7.58 -11.47 -6.91
N SER A 170 8.33 -12.03 -5.97
CA SER A 170 7.82 -13.08 -5.08
C SER A 170 6.62 -12.59 -4.28
N VAL A 171 6.69 -11.38 -3.71
CA VAL A 171 5.57 -10.78 -2.97
C VAL A 171 4.37 -10.56 -3.89
N ALA A 172 4.58 -9.96 -5.06
CA ALA A 172 3.50 -9.69 -6.02
C ALA A 172 2.82 -10.97 -6.50
N SER A 173 3.58 -12.04 -6.76
CA SER A 173 3.01 -13.33 -7.15
C SER A 173 2.13 -13.92 -6.05
N VAL A 174 2.60 -13.90 -4.79
CA VAL A 174 1.82 -14.40 -3.64
C VAL A 174 0.54 -13.59 -3.45
N VAL A 175 0.62 -12.25 -3.54
CA VAL A 175 -0.55 -11.37 -3.40
C VAL A 175 -1.54 -11.61 -4.55
N LYS A 176 -1.07 -11.67 -5.80
CA LYS A 176 -1.91 -11.94 -6.97
C LYS A 176 -2.66 -13.26 -6.84
N ASP A 177 -1.96 -14.32 -6.45
CA ASP A 177 -2.58 -15.64 -6.24
C ASP A 177 -3.58 -15.63 -5.08
N PHE A 178 -3.27 -14.90 -4.00
CA PHE A 178 -4.17 -14.76 -2.87
C PHE A 178 -5.45 -14.03 -3.26
N VAL A 179 -5.33 -12.86 -3.90
CA VAL A 179 -6.48 -12.06 -4.34
C VAL A 179 -7.33 -12.87 -5.31
N ARG A 180 -6.75 -13.47 -6.35
CA ARG A 180 -7.48 -14.31 -7.32
C ARG A 180 -8.33 -15.42 -6.66
N LYS A 181 -7.91 -15.97 -5.52
CA LYS A 181 -8.66 -17.03 -4.81
C LYS A 181 -9.75 -16.50 -3.88
N ASN A 182 -9.76 -15.20 -3.59
CA ASN A 182 -10.59 -14.59 -2.55
C ASN A 182 -11.55 -13.51 -3.06
N VAL A 183 -11.47 -13.13 -4.34
CA VAL A 183 -12.51 -12.36 -5.05
C VAL A 183 -13.40 -13.25 -5.89
#